data_AF-A0A2I0D3B5-F1
#
_entry.id   AF-A0A2I0D3B5-F1
#
_cell.length_a   1.000
_cell.length_b   1.000
_cell.length_c   1.000
_cell.angle_alpha   90.00
_cell.angle_beta   90.00
_cell.angle_gamma   90.00
#
_symmetry.space_group_name_H-M   'P 1'
#
loop_
_entity.id
_entity.type
_entity.pdbx_description
1 polymer ?
#
loop_
_entity_poly.entity_id
_entity_poly.type
_entity_poly.pdbx_seq_one_letter_code
_entity_poly.pdbx_strand_id
1 'polypeptide(L)' 'MVKVFSRIGFPVICQRGSHIVMARNEEILVIPDHDVVAKGTERDLIRDAGISVSEFNRLL' A
#
# COMPACT_ATOMS: atom_id res chain seq x y z
N MET A 1 1.06 -4.82 -4.25
CA MET A 1 0.85 -3.78 -3.22
C MET A 1 -0.15 -4.18 -2.14
N VAL A 2 -1.46 -4.29 -2.41
CA VAL A 2 -2.48 -4.57 -1.37
C VAL A 2 -2.14 -5.78 -0.48
N LYS A 3 -1.74 -6.91 -1.09
CA LYS A 3 -1.35 -8.13 -0.35
C LYS A 3 -0.16 -7.90 0.58
N VAL A 4 0.82 -7.10 0.15
CA VAL A 4 2.02 -6.76 0.94
C VAL A 4 1.63 -5.91 2.13
N PHE A 5 0.87 -4.84 1.91
CA PHE A 5 0.41 -3.96 2.98
C PHE A 5 -0.51 -4.68 3.97
N SER A 6 -1.32 -5.63 3.50
CA SER A 6 -2.11 -6.50 4.36
C SER A 6 -1.25 -7.38 5.28
N ARG A 7 -0.14 -7.94 4.76
CA ARG A 7 0.80 -8.75 5.56
C ARG A 7 1.51 -7.96 6.66
N ILE A 8 1.72 -6.67 6.48
CA ILE A 8 2.38 -5.79 7.48
C ILE A 8 1.38 -5.07 8.40
N GLY A 9 0.10 -5.47 8.36
CA GLY A 9 -0.92 -5.02 9.30
C GLY A 9 -1.76 -3.82 8.85
N PHE A 10 -1.82 -3.51 7.55
CA PHE A 10 -2.83 -2.59 7.02
C PHE A 10 -4.05 -3.39 6.54
N PRO A 11 -5.15 -3.49 7.29
CA PRO A 11 -6.40 -4.01 6.76
C PRO A 11 -7.00 -3.08 5.69
N VAL A 12 -7.71 -3.68 4.73
CA VAL A 12 -8.56 -2.91 3.79
C VAL A 12 -9.77 -2.40 4.55
N ILE A 13 -10.02 -1.08 4.48
CA ILE A 13 -11.17 -0.45 5.16
C ILE A 13 -12.31 -0.14 4.19
N CYS A 14 -12.00 0.24 2.96
CA CYS A 14 -12.99 0.41 1.89
C CYS A 14 -12.33 0.43 0.52
N GLN A 15 -13.14 0.24 -0.51
CA GLN A 15 -12.76 0.45 -1.90
C GLN A 15 -13.74 1.45 -2.52
N ARG A 16 -13.22 2.49 -3.18
CA ARG A 16 -14.00 3.49 -3.89
C ARG A 16 -13.51 3.55 -5.34
N GLY A 17 -14.25 2.91 -6.24
CA GLY A 17 -13.83 2.74 -7.63
C GLY A 17 -12.49 2.01 -7.71
N SER A 18 -11.55 2.57 -8.48
CA SER A 18 -10.20 2.03 -8.65
C SER A 18 -9.21 2.42 -7.54
N HIS A 19 -9.68 2.75 -6.34
CA HIS A 19 -8.81 3.06 -5.21
C HIS A 19 -9.22 2.26 -3.98
N ILE A 20 -8.25 1.57 -3.40
CA ILE A 20 -8.37 0.77 -2.19
C ILE A 20 -7.77 1.57 -1.03
N VAL A 21 -8.55 1.78 0.01
CA VAL A 21 -8.08 2.46 1.22
C VAL A 21 -7.75 1.40 2.26
N MET A 22 -6.53 1.43 2.76
CA MET A 22 -6.04 0.57 3.84
C MET A 22 -5.59 1.45 5.01
N ALA A 23 -5.88 1.06 6.24
CA ALA A 23 -5.54 1.90 7.40
C ALA A 23 -5.06 1.07 8.58
N ARG A 24 -4.06 1.59 9.30
CA ARG A 24 -3.48 1.00 10.50
C ARG A 24 -3.30 2.09 11.55
N ASN A 25 -4.05 2.03 12.64
CA ASN A 25 -4.10 3.10 13.65
C ASN A 25 -4.45 4.46 13.02
N GLU A 26 -3.53 5.43 13.06
CA GLU A 26 -3.68 6.76 12.47
C GLU A 26 -3.09 6.87 11.04
N GLU A 27 -2.45 5.81 10.54
CA GLU A 27 -1.85 5.76 9.21
C GLU A 27 -2.86 5.29 8.16
N ILE A 28 -2.95 6.00 7.04
CA ILE A 28 -3.87 5.71 5.93
C ILE A 28 -3.06 5.60 4.63
N LEU A 29 -3.27 4.51 3.90
CA LEU A 29 -2.72 4.26 2.57
C LEU A 29 -3.85 4.21 1.54
N VAL A 30 -3.73 5.03 0.49
CA VAL A 30 -4.64 5.01 -0.65
C VAL A 30 -3.93 4.37 -1.82
N ILE A 31 -4.34 3.16 -2.16
CA ILE A 31 -3.70 2.33 -3.17
C ILE A 31 -4.53 2.35 -4.44
N PRO A 32 -3.98 2.84 -5.56
CA PRO A 32 -4.65 2.69 -6.85
C PRO A 32 -4.71 1.21 -7.26
N ASP A 33 -5.90 0.79 -7.69
CA ASP A 33 -6.25 -0.53 -8.19
C ASP A 33 -6.26 -0.52 -9.73
N HIS A 34 -5.08 -0.34 -10.32
CA HIS A 34 -4.86 -0.40 -11.76
C HIS A 34 -3.54 -1.09 -12.08
N ASP A 35 -3.48 -1.78 -13.22
CA ASP A 35 -2.39 -2.71 -13.59
C ASP A 35 -0.99 -2.08 -13.61
N VAL A 36 -0.89 -0.77 -13.87
CA VAL A 36 0.41 -0.07 -13.93
C VAL A 36 0.42 1.06 -12.91
N VAL A 37 1.04 0.81 -11.76
CA VAL A 37 1.35 1.86 -10.79
C VAL A 37 2.65 2.54 -11.18
N ALA A 38 2.64 3.88 -11.26
CA ALA A 38 3.86 4.63 -11.51
C ALA A 38 4.88 4.34 -10.41
N LYS A 39 6.15 4.15 -10.78
CA LYS A 39 7.25 3.83 -9.83
C LYS A 39 7.38 4.86 -8.71
N GLY A 40 6.97 6.10 -8.94
CA GLY A 40 6.92 7.15 -7.91
C GLY A 40 5.86 6.84 -6.84
N THR A 41 4.63 6.56 -7.28
CA THR A 41 3.50 6.23 -6.41
C THR A 41 3.78 5.00 -5.54
N GLU A 42 4.42 3.97 -6.10
CA GLU A 42 4.79 2.78 -5.32
C GLU A 42 5.82 3.11 -4.23
N ARG A 43 6.82 3.95 -4.54
CA ARG A 43 7.82 4.39 -3.55
C ARG A 43 7.23 5.29 -2.47
N ASP A 44 6.31 6.17 -2.84
CA ASP A 44 5.63 7.03 -1.88
C ASP A 44 4.81 6.17 -0.90
N LEU A 45 4.06 5.18 -1.40
CA LEU A 45 3.30 4.26 -0.54
C LEU A 45 4.19 3.39 0.36
N ILE A 46 5.35 2.95 -0.13
CA ILE A 46 6.34 2.23 0.69
C ILE A 46 6.86 3.11 1.83
N ARG A 47 7.18 4.38 1.53
CA ARG A 47 7.62 5.36 2.54
C ARG A 47 6.53 5.64 3.55
N ASP A 48 5.30 5.86 3.09
CA ASP A 48 4.15 6.19 3.94
C ASP A 48 3.77 5.01 4.85
N ALA A 49 3.99 3.77 4.39
CA ALA A 49 3.83 2.57 5.20
C ALA A 49 4.96 2.34 6.23
N GLY A 50 6.00 3.17 6.21
CA GLY A 50 7.12 3.11 7.15
C GLY A 50 8.10 1.96 6.91
N ILE A 51 8.12 1.35 5.72
CA ILE A 51 9.00 0.22 5.41
C ILE A 51 10.03 0.59 4.34
N SER A 52 11.14 -0.16 4.30
CA SER A 52 12.14 0.02 3.25
C SER A 52 11.75 -0.69 1.95
N VAL A 53 12.27 -0.23 0.81
CA VAL A 53 12.06 -0.90 -0.49
C VAL A 53 12.57 -2.35 -0.47
N SER A 54 13.65 -2.63 0.26
CA SER A 54 14.18 -3.99 0.38
C SER A 54 13.24 -4.91 1.16
N GLU A 55 12.61 -4.40 2.21
CA GLU A 55 11.60 -5.11 2.98
C GLU A 55 10.33 -5.35 2.18
N PHE A 56 9.87 -4.34 1.45
CA PHE A 56 8.74 -4.48 0.52
C PHE A 56 9.01 -5.59 -0.52
N ASN A 57 10.20 -5.63 -1.11
CA ASN A 57 10.59 -6.65 -2.08
C ASN A 57 10.66 -8.07 -1.49
N ARG A 58 10.93 -8.21 -0.19
CA ARG A 58 10.88 -9.53 0.48
C ARG A 58 9.46 -10.04 0.70
N LEU A 59 8.47 -9.14 0.70
CA LEU A 59 7.08 -9.45 1.02
C LEU A 59 6.17 -9.57 -0.22
N LEU A 60 6.70 -9.23 -1.40
CA LEU A 60 6.05 -9.34 -2.70
C LEU A 60 5.62 -10.78 -3.02
#